data_AF-M6BCZ1-F1
#
_entry.id   AF-M6BCZ1-F1
#
_cell.length_a   1.000
_cell.length_b   1.000
_cell.length_c   1.000
_cell.angle_alpha   90.00
_cell.angle_beta   90.00
_cell.angle_gamma   90.00
#
_symmetry.space_group_name_H-M   'P 1'
#
loop_
_entity.id
_entity.type
_entity.pdbx_description
1 polymer ?
#
loop_
_entity_poly.entity_id
_entity_poly.type
_entity_poly.pdbx_seq_one_letter_code
_entity_poly.pdbx_strand_id
1 'polypeptide(L)'
;MNSEPHFRIISSFFLGSYIYLMNRILLCFVFCILTVHCTLSEQPNLGIYEFQGITLDGTLVRLSEVEAPRLVLNVYGPNCVPCIKEIPALNYLYQDMQKDPKIQFYMAVDPTLFFDEAETMSEEELLTKGIFLVKEEIRKYGIQVPTLLMKKPFRVSRTGSIVTGTPETLLFKTKPFVLYYNFIGPISEEENPQRLSVDQKVLFFKRMAGSS
;
A
#
# COMPACT_ATOMS: atom_id res chain seq x y z
N MET A 1 -10.73 74.27 -65.62
CA MET A 1 -10.66 72.79 -65.57
C MET A 1 -9.41 72.41 -64.79
N ASN A 2 -9.53 71.37 -63.95
CA ASN A 2 -8.50 70.65 -63.18
C ASN A 2 -8.13 71.28 -61.82
N SER A 3 -8.80 70.99 -60.70
CA SER A 3 -8.97 69.73 -59.92
C SER A 3 -7.77 69.40 -59.01
N GLU A 4 -7.90 69.75 -57.71
CA GLU A 4 -7.06 69.28 -56.61
C GLU A 4 -7.31 67.80 -56.26
N PRO A 5 -6.32 67.04 -55.75
CA PRO A 5 -6.56 65.71 -55.24
C PRO A 5 -6.86 65.72 -53.73
N HIS A 6 -8.07 65.27 -53.38
CA HIS A 6 -8.39 64.78 -52.04
C HIS A 6 -7.83 63.36 -51.87
N PHE A 7 -6.83 63.18 -51.00
CA PHE A 7 -6.43 61.85 -50.54
C PHE A 7 -7.16 61.52 -49.23
N ARG A 8 -8.11 60.59 -49.30
CA ARG A 8 -8.80 60.03 -48.13
C ARG A 8 -7.92 58.99 -47.45
N ILE A 9 -7.75 59.15 -46.13
CA ILE A 9 -7.21 58.14 -45.23
C ILE A 9 -8.23 57.00 -45.14
N ILE A 10 -7.86 55.81 -45.63
CA ILE A 10 -8.68 54.60 -45.52
C ILE A 10 -7.95 53.58 -44.62
N SER A 11 -8.76 53.04 -43.70
CA SER A 11 -8.64 51.76 -42.98
C SER A 11 -7.59 51.61 -41.88
N SER A 12 -8.04 51.83 -40.64
CA SER A 12 -7.46 51.25 -39.42
C SER A 12 -8.38 50.21 -38.76
N PHE A 13 -9.46 49.78 -39.41
CA PHE A 13 -10.56 49.03 -38.77
C PHE A 13 -10.39 47.50 -38.72
N PHE A 14 -9.34 46.91 -39.32
CA PHE A 14 -9.23 45.44 -39.43
C PHE A 14 -8.32 44.75 -38.40
N LEU A 15 -7.52 45.48 -37.60
CA LEU A 15 -6.61 44.83 -36.63
C LEU A 15 -7.27 44.45 -35.30
N GLY A 16 -8.35 45.12 -34.89
CA GLY A 16 -8.97 44.87 -33.57
C GLY A 16 -9.70 43.53 -33.45
N SER A 17 -10.26 43.02 -34.56
CA SER A 17 -11.08 41.81 -34.56
C SER A 17 -10.26 40.52 -34.49
N TYR A 18 -9.05 40.52 -35.07
CA TYR A 18 -8.17 39.35 -35.12
C TYR A 18 -7.53 39.04 -33.75
N ILE A 19 -7.13 40.09 -33.03
CA ILE A 19 -6.56 39.97 -31.67
C ILE A 19 -7.62 39.41 -30.71
N TYR A 20 -8.87 39.87 -30.82
CA TYR A 20 -9.97 39.39 -29.97
C TYR A 20 -10.32 37.91 -30.24
N LEU A 21 -10.24 37.49 -31.51
CA LEU A 21 -10.48 36.10 -31.91
C LEU A 21 -9.35 35.17 -31.45
N MET A 22 -8.09 35.57 -31.62
CA MET A 22 -6.92 34.81 -31.12
C MET A 22 -6.93 34.68 -29.60
N ASN A 23 -7.31 35.73 -28.87
CA ASN A 23 -7.36 35.70 -27.42
C ASN A 23 -8.46 34.77 -26.89
N ARG A 24 -9.62 34.68 -27.58
CA ARG A 24 -10.68 33.71 -27.27
C ARG A 24 -10.27 32.26 -27.52
N ILE A 25 -9.57 32.00 -28.63
CA ILE A 25 -9.08 30.65 -28.94
C ILE A 25 -8.02 30.24 -27.91
N LEU A 26 -7.10 31.14 -27.55
CA LEU A 26 -6.10 30.90 -26.51
C LEU A 26 -6.75 30.63 -25.15
N LEU A 27 -7.78 31.40 -24.77
CA LEU A 27 -8.51 31.20 -23.51
C LEU A 27 -9.23 29.83 -23.48
N CYS A 28 -9.84 29.42 -24.60
CA CYS A 28 -10.44 28.09 -24.73
C CYS A 28 -9.39 26.98 -24.65
N PHE A 29 -8.22 27.17 -25.26
CA PHE A 29 -7.14 26.19 -25.23
C PHE A 29 -6.56 26.03 -23.81
N VAL A 30 -6.37 27.14 -23.08
CA VAL A 30 -5.96 27.13 -21.67
C VAL A 30 -7.02 26.46 -20.79
N PHE A 31 -8.30 26.72 -21.03
CA PHE A 31 -9.39 26.09 -20.29
C PHE A 31 -9.48 24.58 -20.55
N CYS A 32 -9.27 24.13 -21.78
CA CYS A 32 -9.20 22.70 -22.12
C CYS A 32 -7.98 22.00 -21.51
N ILE A 33 -6.82 22.66 -21.43
CA ILE A 33 -5.64 22.06 -20.78
C ILE A 33 -5.88 21.89 -19.27
N LEU A 34 -6.56 22.85 -18.63
CA LEU A 34 -6.88 22.79 -17.19
C LEU A 34 -7.91 21.70 -16.84
N THR A 35 -8.81 21.32 -17.75
CA THR A 35 -9.80 20.26 -17.50
C THR A 35 -9.25 18.84 -17.77
N VAL A 36 -8.21 18.69 -18.58
CA VAL A 36 -7.61 17.39 -18.92
C VAL A 36 -6.73 16.83 -17.78
N HIS A 37 -6.35 17.65 -16.79
CA HIS A 37 -5.47 17.24 -15.69
C HIS A 37 -6.20 16.75 -14.43
N CYS A 38 -7.52 16.63 -14.45
CA CYS A 38 -8.25 15.91 -13.42
C CYS A 38 -8.20 14.39 -13.69
N THR A 39 -7.02 13.78 -13.52
CA THR A 39 -6.95 12.33 -13.41
C THR A 39 -7.54 11.92 -12.07
N LEU A 40 -8.57 11.07 -12.09
CA LEU A 40 -9.19 10.52 -10.89
C LEU A 40 -8.13 9.70 -10.13
N SER A 41 -7.55 10.28 -9.06
CA SER A 41 -6.61 9.55 -8.21
C SER A 41 -7.36 8.44 -7.48
N GLU A 42 -6.86 7.20 -7.57
CA GLU A 42 -7.29 6.10 -6.69
C GLU A 42 -7.29 6.64 -5.24
N GLN A 43 -8.38 6.44 -4.50
CA GLN A 43 -8.51 6.90 -3.10
C GLN A 43 -8.25 5.72 -2.16
N PRO A 44 -7.80 5.97 -0.91
CA PRO A 44 -7.71 4.93 0.09
C PRO A 44 -9.05 4.22 0.25
N ASN A 45 -9.04 2.89 0.21
CA ASN A 45 -10.24 2.07 0.34
C ASN A 45 -10.39 1.53 1.76
N LEU A 46 -11.63 1.26 2.18
CA LEU A 46 -11.95 0.45 3.37
C LEU A 46 -11.46 1.00 4.73
N GLY A 47 -10.98 2.25 4.84
CA GLY A 47 -10.54 2.82 6.12
C GLY A 47 -9.21 2.28 6.65
N ILE A 48 -8.41 1.60 5.82
CA ILE A 48 -7.09 1.04 6.19
C ILE A 48 -5.99 2.10 6.38
N TYR A 49 -6.26 3.36 6.03
CA TYR A 49 -5.24 4.41 6.00
C TYR A 49 -4.59 4.67 7.38
N GLU A 50 -5.32 4.38 8.45
CA GLU A 50 -4.89 4.54 9.83
C GLU A 50 -4.08 3.35 10.36
N PHE A 51 -3.88 2.30 9.56
CA PHE A 51 -3.11 1.14 9.99
C PHE A 51 -1.66 1.53 10.28
N GLN A 52 -1.26 1.21 11.50
CA GLN A 52 0.06 1.48 12.03
C GLN A 52 0.45 0.37 13.01
N GLY A 53 1.75 0.17 13.16
CA GLY A 53 2.30 -0.77 14.12
C GLY A 53 3.59 -0.21 14.71
N ILE A 54 4.15 -0.95 15.66
CA ILE A 54 5.48 -0.69 16.19
C ILE A 54 6.40 -1.84 15.82
N THR A 55 7.64 -1.52 15.54
CA THR A 55 8.71 -2.50 15.45
C THR A 55 9.06 -3.04 16.84
N LEU A 56 9.88 -4.09 16.89
CA LEU A 56 10.30 -4.74 18.15
C LEU A 56 11.27 -3.92 19.01
N ASP A 57 11.80 -2.82 18.44
CA ASP A 57 12.57 -1.76 19.09
C ASP A 57 11.70 -0.56 19.49
N GLY A 58 10.40 -0.57 19.17
CA GLY A 58 9.44 0.47 19.56
C GLY A 58 9.25 1.61 18.56
N THR A 59 9.86 1.53 17.38
CA THR A 59 9.71 2.53 16.32
C THR A 59 8.32 2.43 15.69
N LEU A 60 7.60 3.55 15.62
CA LEU A 60 6.28 3.62 15.00
C LEU A 60 6.41 3.53 13.47
N VAL A 61 5.62 2.66 12.85
CA VAL A 61 5.51 2.52 11.39
C VAL A 61 4.05 2.72 10.99
N ARG A 62 3.78 3.76 10.21
CA ARG A 62 2.48 3.97 9.56
C ARG A 62 2.53 3.33 8.17
N LEU A 63 1.63 2.40 7.89
CA LEU A 63 1.69 1.62 6.65
C LEU A 63 1.47 2.49 5.40
N SER A 64 0.68 3.55 5.53
CA SER A 64 0.43 4.54 4.49
C SER A 64 1.63 5.44 4.16
N GLU A 65 2.63 5.49 5.03
CA GLU A 65 3.84 6.31 4.85
C GLU A 65 5.04 5.50 4.34
N VAL A 66 4.87 4.19 4.16
CA VAL A 66 5.91 3.32 3.60
C VAL A 66 6.34 3.83 2.22
N GLU A 67 7.65 4.05 2.05
CA GLU A 67 8.20 4.66 0.84
C GLU A 67 8.08 3.76 -0.39
N ALA A 68 8.27 2.45 -0.18
CA ALA A 68 8.20 1.43 -1.21
C ALA A 68 6.83 1.45 -1.89
N PRO A 69 6.72 1.48 -3.23
CA PRO A 69 5.45 1.51 -3.95
C PRO A 69 4.50 0.35 -3.65
N ARG A 70 5.04 -0.81 -3.25
CA ARG A 70 4.28 -2.00 -2.89
C ARG A 70 4.60 -2.40 -1.45
N LEU A 71 3.55 -2.77 -0.72
CA LEU A 71 3.65 -3.31 0.62
C LEU A 71 2.97 -4.67 0.68
N VAL A 72 3.70 -5.66 1.19
CA VAL A 72 3.21 -6.99 1.57
C VAL A 72 3.09 -7.02 3.08
N LEU A 73 1.90 -7.38 3.58
CA LEU A 73 1.62 -7.52 5.01
C LEU A 73 1.04 -8.91 5.27
N ASN A 74 1.87 -9.85 5.71
CA ASN A 74 1.41 -11.18 6.14
C ASN A 74 0.98 -11.11 7.60
N VAL A 75 -0.24 -11.53 7.91
CA VAL A 75 -0.81 -11.51 9.26
C VAL A 75 -0.56 -12.84 9.92
N TYR A 76 0.22 -12.82 11.00
CA TYR A 76 0.58 -13.96 11.81
C TYR A 76 -0.22 -13.98 13.12
N GLY A 77 -0.59 -15.18 13.57
CA GLY A 77 -1.23 -15.40 14.86
C GLY A 77 -0.47 -16.44 15.70
N PRO A 78 -0.33 -16.24 17.03
CA PRO A 78 0.19 -17.27 17.91
C PRO A 78 -0.72 -18.51 17.90
N ASN A 79 -0.12 -19.68 18.12
CA ASN A 79 -0.83 -20.98 18.13
C ASN A 79 -1.57 -21.32 16.82
N CYS A 80 -1.31 -20.59 15.73
CA CYS A 80 -1.82 -20.87 14.40
C CYS A 80 -0.90 -21.87 13.70
N VAL A 81 -1.28 -23.15 13.69
CA VAL A 81 -0.48 -24.21 13.05
C VAL A 81 -0.17 -23.92 11.57
N PRO A 82 -1.13 -23.46 10.74
CA PRO A 82 -0.81 -23.11 9.35
C PRO A 82 0.18 -21.94 9.24
N CYS A 83 0.10 -20.95 10.14
CA CYS A 83 1.04 -19.83 10.17
C CYS A 83 2.47 -20.30 10.46
N ILE A 84 2.63 -21.23 11.41
CA ILE A 84 3.93 -21.81 11.76
C ILE A 84 4.51 -22.58 10.58
N LYS A 85 3.68 -23.38 9.89
CA LYS A 85 4.10 -24.13 8.70
C LYS A 85 4.41 -23.25 7.49
N GLU A 86 3.86 -22.04 7.44
CA GLU A 86 4.12 -21.07 6.36
C GLU A 86 5.49 -20.38 6.50
N ILE A 87 6.10 -20.38 7.70
CA ILE A 87 7.33 -19.62 7.97
C ILE A 87 8.47 -19.91 6.97
N PRO A 88 8.77 -21.17 6.59
CA PRO A 88 9.81 -21.43 5.58
C PRO A 88 9.52 -20.76 4.23
N ALA A 89 8.27 -20.79 3.77
CA ALA A 89 7.84 -20.13 2.53
C ALA A 89 7.91 -18.60 2.66
N LEU A 90 7.50 -18.03 3.80
CA LEU A 90 7.59 -16.59 4.06
C LEU A 90 9.04 -16.11 4.11
N ASN A 91 9.94 -16.87 4.74
CA ASN A 91 11.37 -16.56 4.77
C ASN A 91 11.98 -16.60 3.36
N TYR A 92 11.63 -17.62 2.56
CA TYR A 92 12.05 -17.72 1.16
C TYR A 92 11.58 -16.51 0.34
N LEU A 93 10.29 -16.15 0.46
CA LEU A 93 9.70 -15.00 -0.23
C LEU A 93 10.34 -13.68 0.22
N TYR A 94 10.56 -13.50 1.52
CA TYR A 94 11.21 -12.31 2.07
C TYR A 94 12.64 -12.15 1.55
N GLN A 95 13.42 -13.24 1.56
CA GLN A 95 14.79 -13.22 1.04
C GLN A 95 14.85 -12.79 -0.43
N ASP A 96 13.83 -13.14 -1.22
CA ASP A 96 13.75 -12.75 -2.61
C ASP A 96 13.25 -11.32 -2.80
N MET A 97 12.17 -10.95 -2.09
CA MET A 97 11.49 -9.66 -2.24
C MET A 97 12.29 -8.49 -1.68
N GLN A 98 13.05 -8.69 -0.60
CA GLN A 98 13.89 -7.62 -0.02
C GLN A 98 14.99 -7.13 -0.98
N LYS A 99 15.27 -7.88 -2.06
CA LYS A 99 16.22 -7.47 -3.11
C LYS A 99 15.63 -6.38 -4.01
N ASP A 100 14.30 -6.27 -4.10
CA ASP A 100 13.63 -5.23 -4.87
C ASP A 100 13.21 -4.10 -3.93
N PRO A 101 13.84 -2.91 -4.00
CA PRO A 101 13.47 -1.76 -3.16
C PRO A 101 12.04 -1.27 -3.41
N LYS A 102 11.36 -1.75 -4.46
CA LYS A 102 9.96 -1.40 -4.73
C LYS A 102 8.98 -2.13 -3.81
N ILE A 103 9.43 -3.16 -3.10
CA ILE A 103 8.58 -4.02 -2.28
C ILE A 103 9.06 -3.96 -0.83
N GLN A 104 8.20 -3.44 0.05
CA GLN A 104 8.35 -3.62 1.48
C GLN A 104 7.56 -4.85 1.93
N PHE A 105 8.15 -5.69 2.77
CA PHE A 105 7.47 -6.86 3.33
C PHE A 105 7.56 -6.83 4.86
N TYR A 106 6.41 -6.82 5.51
CA TYR A 106 6.25 -6.98 6.95
C TYR A 106 5.40 -8.19 7.31
N MET A 107 5.69 -8.75 8.48
CA MET A 107 4.77 -9.61 9.21
C MET A 107 4.01 -8.74 10.22
N ALA A 108 2.68 -8.71 10.14
CA ALA A 108 1.81 -8.05 11.09
C ALA A 108 1.36 -9.04 12.16
N VAL A 109 1.43 -8.63 13.42
CA VAL A 109 0.90 -9.39 14.55
C VAL A 109 -0.08 -8.52 15.31
N ASP A 110 -1.30 -9.00 15.48
CA ASP A 110 -2.26 -8.41 16.40
C ASP A 110 -1.91 -8.88 17.83
N PRO A 111 -1.45 -7.98 18.72
CA PRO A 111 -1.01 -8.37 20.06
C PRO A 111 -2.12 -9.00 20.90
N THR A 112 -3.39 -8.73 20.57
CA THR A 112 -4.52 -9.26 21.31
C THR A 112 -4.71 -10.76 21.15
N LEU A 113 -4.14 -11.35 20.09
CA LEU A 113 -4.20 -12.80 19.87
C LEU A 113 -3.37 -13.61 20.88
N PHE A 114 -2.48 -12.97 21.63
CA PHE A 114 -1.69 -13.64 22.67
C PHE A 114 -2.38 -13.77 24.02
N PHE A 115 -3.48 -13.04 24.24
CA PHE A 115 -4.07 -12.89 25.57
C PHE A 115 -5.57 -13.17 25.53
N ASP A 116 -6.05 -14.05 26.42
CA ASP A 116 -7.48 -14.39 26.51
C ASP A 116 -8.34 -13.18 26.93
N GLU A 117 -7.79 -12.28 27.76
CA GLU A 117 -8.47 -11.09 28.29
C GLU A 117 -7.95 -9.78 27.68
N ALA A 118 -7.54 -9.80 26.41
CA ALA A 118 -6.91 -8.64 25.76
C ALA A 118 -7.72 -7.33 25.84
N GLU A 119 -9.06 -7.40 25.93
CA GLU A 119 -9.93 -6.22 25.98
C GLU A 119 -9.85 -5.45 27.31
N THR A 120 -9.36 -6.08 28.38
CA THR A 120 -9.18 -5.42 29.69
C THR A 120 -7.82 -4.74 29.83
N MET A 121 -6.88 -5.07 28.95
CA MET A 121 -5.52 -4.57 28.96
C MET A 121 -5.42 -3.22 28.23
N SER A 122 -4.52 -2.36 28.71
CA SER A 122 -4.18 -1.13 27.98
C SER A 122 -3.39 -1.45 26.70
N GLU A 123 -3.42 -0.55 25.71
CA GLU A 123 -2.64 -0.73 24.48
C GLU A 123 -1.13 -0.81 24.78
N GLU A 124 -0.62 0.02 25.70
CA GLU A 124 0.78 0.00 26.10
C GLU A 124 1.20 -1.34 26.72
N GLU A 125 0.33 -1.92 27.55
CA GLU A 125 0.58 -3.22 28.18
C GLU A 125 0.57 -4.35 27.14
N LEU A 126 -0.41 -4.35 26.23
CA LEU A 126 -0.50 -5.31 25.11
C LEU A 126 0.75 -5.25 24.24
N LEU A 127 1.21 -4.06 23.89
CA LEU A 127 2.39 -3.86 23.06
C LEU A 127 3.65 -4.32 23.80
N THR A 128 3.83 -3.92 25.06
CA THR A 128 5.03 -4.25 25.85
C THR A 128 5.16 -5.76 26.05
N LYS A 129 4.10 -6.42 26.51
CA LYS A 129 4.09 -7.88 26.70
C LYS A 129 4.15 -8.61 25.36
N GLY A 130 3.42 -8.10 24.36
CA GLY A 130 3.42 -8.65 23.00
C GLY A 130 4.81 -8.67 22.36
N ILE A 131 5.62 -7.61 22.52
CA ILE A 131 6.99 -7.56 21.96
C ILE A 131 7.81 -8.74 22.48
N PHE A 132 7.71 -9.05 23.77
CA PHE A 132 8.43 -10.16 24.36
C PHE A 132 8.00 -11.50 23.74
N LEU A 133 6.69 -11.76 23.68
CA LEU A 133 6.15 -13.00 23.12
C LEU A 133 6.48 -13.16 21.62
N VAL A 134 6.37 -12.08 20.84
CA VAL A 134 6.74 -12.10 19.42
C VAL A 134 8.23 -12.38 19.24
N LYS A 135 9.12 -11.83 20.08
CA LYS A 135 10.55 -12.16 20.03
C LYS A 135 10.80 -13.65 20.32
N GLU A 136 10.04 -14.25 21.22
CA GLU A 136 10.12 -15.69 21.48
C GLU A 136 9.67 -16.51 20.27
N GLU A 137 8.55 -16.17 19.64
CA GLU A 137 8.05 -16.82 18.43
C GLU A 137 9.05 -16.71 17.27
N ILE A 138 9.62 -15.53 17.05
CA ILE A 138 10.66 -15.29 16.05
C ILE A 138 11.87 -16.20 16.27
N ARG A 139 12.36 -16.28 17.52
CA ARG A 139 13.49 -17.16 17.87
C ARG A 139 13.14 -18.63 17.70
N LYS A 140 11.93 -19.02 18.09
CA LYS A 140 11.47 -20.42 18.10
C LYS A 140 11.27 -20.97 16.69
N TYR A 141 10.68 -20.19 15.81
CA TYR A 141 10.35 -20.63 14.44
C TYR A 141 11.32 -20.10 13.38
N GLY A 142 12.31 -19.29 13.76
CA GLY A 142 13.31 -18.75 12.84
C GLY A 142 12.71 -17.77 11.84
N ILE A 143 11.78 -16.92 12.28
CA ILE A 143 11.14 -15.91 11.44
C ILE A 143 12.18 -14.85 11.04
N GLN A 144 12.32 -14.59 9.74
CA GLN A 144 13.25 -13.59 9.21
C GLN A 144 12.55 -12.31 8.75
N VAL A 145 11.23 -12.40 8.51
CA VAL A 145 10.43 -11.27 8.04
C VAL A 145 10.35 -10.21 9.15
N PRO A 146 10.67 -8.92 8.87
CA PRO A 146 10.53 -7.85 9.83
C PRO A 146 9.11 -7.79 10.38
N THR A 147 8.96 -7.85 11.70
CA THR A 147 7.66 -8.00 12.35
C THR A 147 7.21 -6.69 12.98
N LEU A 148 5.94 -6.34 12.76
CA LEU A 148 5.25 -5.22 13.36
C LEU A 148 4.19 -5.73 14.33
N LEU A 149 4.18 -5.20 15.55
CA LEU A 149 3.03 -5.32 16.42
C LEU A 149 2.04 -4.21 16.07
N MET A 150 0.88 -4.62 15.58
CA MET A 150 -0.12 -3.71 15.07
C MET A 150 -0.86 -3.01 16.21
N LYS A 151 -1.17 -1.74 16.03
CA LYS A 151 -1.97 -0.92 16.95
C LYS A 151 -3.41 -0.82 16.44
N LYS A 152 -4.33 -0.38 17.30
CA LYS A 152 -5.69 -0.02 16.86
C LYS A 152 -5.61 1.06 15.74
N PRO A 153 -6.48 1.02 14.72
CA PRO A 153 -7.68 0.18 14.59
C PRO A 153 -7.45 -1.21 13.97
N PHE A 154 -6.21 -1.63 13.71
CA PHE A 154 -5.95 -2.98 13.19
C PHE A 154 -6.40 -4.04 14.19
N ARG A 155 -7.14 -5.04 13.72
CA ARG A 155 -7.60 -6.17 14.52
C ARG A 155 -7.82 -7.40 13.64
N VAL A 156 -7.45 -8.58 14.12
CA VAL A 156 -7.89 -9.85 13.52
C VAL A 156 -9.24 -10.22 14.12
N SER A 157 -10.30 -10.19 13.30
CA SER A 157 -11.66 -10.49 13.74
C SER A 157 -12.52 -10.96 12.57
N ARG A 158 -13.33 -12.00 12.79
CA ARG A 158 -14.31 -12.48 11.80
C ARG A 158 -15.44 -11.49 11.52
N THR A 159 -15.65 -10.51 12.40
CA THR A 159 -16.74 -9.53 12.30
C THR A 159 -16.19 -8.12 12.38
N GLY A 160 -16.55 -7.28 11.41
CA GLY A 160 -16.26 -5.85 11.43
C GLY A 160 -14.78 -5.48 11.22
N SER A 161 -13.93 -6.43 10.86
CA SER A 161 -12.54 -6.19 10.44
C SER A 161 -12.30 -6.63 9.00
N ILE A 162 -11.32 -6.01 8.37
CA ILE A 162 -10.81 -6.39 7.05
C ILE A 162 -10.00 -7.68 7.15
N VAL A 163 -9.27 -7.87 8.24
CA VAL A 163 -8.48 -9.07 8.49
C VAL A 163 -9.31 -10.06 9.28
N THR A 164 -9.63 -11.18 8.64
CA THR A 164 -10.65 -12.12 9.13
C THR A 164 -10.07 -13.33 9.85
N GLY A 165 -8.78 -13.61 9.63
CA GLY A 165 -8.09 -14.72 10.28
C GLY A 165 -6.58 -14.67 10.09
N THR A 166 -5.94 -15.79 10.43
CA THR A 166 -4.51 -16.02 10.22
C THR A 166 -4.28 -17.45 9.70
N PRO A 167 -3.30 -17.68 8.81
CA PRO A 167 -2.53 -16.65 8.12
C PRO A 167 -3.38 -15.98 7.03
N GLU A 168 -3.13 -14.70 6.80
CA GLU A 168 -3.78 -13.89 5.75
C GLU A 168 -2.76 -12.88 5.23
N THR A 169 -2.62 -12.70 3.92
CA THR A 169 -1.64 -11.74 3.36
C THR A 169 -2.33 -10.64 2.57
N LEU A 170 -2.15 -9.41 3.03
CA LEU A 170 -2.66 -8.21 2.39
C LEU A 170 -1.60 -7.60 1.47
N LEU A 171 -2.00 -7.21 0.26
CA LEU A 171 -1.15 -6.55 -0.71
C LEU A 171 -1.63 -5.12 -0.99
N PHE A 172 -0.75 -4.15 -0.76
CA PHE A 172 -1.06 -2.73 -0.91
C PHE A 172 -0.22 -2.05 -1.98
N LYS A 173 -0.83 -1.10 -2.70
CA LYS A 173 -0.09 0.02 -3.29
C LYS A 173 0.03 1.08 -2.20
N THR A 174 1.17 1.77 -2.09
CA THR A 174 1.35 2.79 -1.04
C THR A 174 1.01 4.20 -1.49
N LYS A 175 1.05 4.47 -2.80
CA LYS A 175 0.79 5.77 -3.40
C LYS A 175 -0.15 5.62 -4.60
N PRO A 176 -1.46 5.79 -4.43
CA PRO A 176 -2.20 6.00 -3.16
C PRO A 176 -2.27 4.71 -2.31
N PHE A 177 -2.51 4.85 -1.00
CA PHE A 177 -2.55 3.71 -0.07
C PHE A 177 -3.83 2.89 -0.26
N VAL A 178 -3.74 1.79 -1.01
CA VAL A 178 -4.88 0.99 -1.45
C VAL A 178 -4.58 -0.49 -1.26
N LEU A 179 -5.46 -1.19 -0.54
CA LEU A 179 -5.50 -2.64 -0.50
C LEU A 179 -6.06 -3.15 -1.84
N TYR A 180 -5.24 -3.79 -2.65
CA TYR A 180 -5.66 -4.29 -3.97
C TYR A 180 -5.85 -5.80 -4.02
N TYR A 181 -5.32 -6.55 -3.04
CA TYR A 181 -5.51 -7.98 -2.97
C TYR A 181 -5.39 -8.51 -1.53
N ASN A 182 -6.18 -9.53 -1.23
CA ASN A 182 -6.14 -10.25 0.04
C ASN A 182 -6.04 -11.76 -0.23
N PHE A 183 -4.98 -12.38 0.29
CA PHE A 183 -4.72 -13.81 0.20
C PHE A 183 -5.11 -14.49 1.53
N ILE A 184 -6.25 -15.18 1.54
CA ILE A 184 -6.75 -15.88 2.73
C ILE A 184 -6.11 -17.26 2.85
N GLY A 185 -5.54 -17.57 4.02
CA GLY A 185 -4.81 -18.80 4.27
C GLY A 185 -3.33 -18.71 3.87
N PRO A 186 -2.58 -19.81 4.06
CA PRO A 186 -1.14 -19.79 3.81
C PRO A 186 -0.86 -19.72 2.30
N ILE A 187 0.14 -18.93 1.94
CA ILE A 187 0.69 -18.85 0.58
C ILE A 187 1.21 -20.25 0.19
N SER A 188 2.02 -20.88 1.06
CA SER A 188 2.44 -22.27 0.93
C SER A 188 2.88 -22.83 2.29
N GLU A 189 2.64 -24.11 2.53
CA GLU A 189 3.17 -24.86 3.69
C GLU A 189 4.39 -25.72 3.28
N GLU A 190 4.94 -25.53 2.07
CA GLU A 190 6.13 -26.23 1.61
C GLU A 190 7.40 -25.63 2.24
N GLU A 191 8.33 -26.49 2.65
CA GLU A 191 9.56 -26.10 3.34
C GLU A 191 10.78 -26.19 2.42
N ASN A 192 10.71 -27.02 1.38
CA ASN A 192 11.82 -27.25 0.46
C ASN A 192 11.96 -26.08 -0.55
N PRO A 193 13.10 -25.36 -0.57
CA PRO A 193 13.28 -24.20 -1.46
C PRO A 193 13.18 -24.54 -2.96
N GLN A 194 13.62 -25.73 -3.37
CA GLN A 194 13.52 -26.16 -4.76
C GLN A 194 12.06 -26.35 -5.18
N ARG A 195 11.22 -26.86 -4.29
CA ARG A 195 9.77 -26.97 -4.54
C ARG A 195 9.07 -25.63 -4.48
N LEU A 196 9.44 -24.76 -3.54
CA LEU A 196 8.92 -23.39 -3.47
C LEU A 196 9.18 -22.60 -4.75
N SER A 197 10.31 -22.84 -5.43
CA SER A 197 10.64 -22.16 -6.69
C SER A 197 9.68 -22.49 -7.85
N VAL A 198 8.99 -23.62 -7.79
CA VAL A 198 8.04 -24.09 -8.82
C VAL A 198 6.60 -24.18 -8.31
N ASP A 199 6.37 -23.88 -7.03
CA ASP A 199 5.05 -23.86 -6.40
C ASP A 199 4.17 -22.79 -7.07
N GLN A 200 3.00 -23.22 -7.58
CA GLN A 200 2.12 -22.34 -8.34
C GLN A 200 1.52 -21.21 -7.50
N LYS A 201 1.23 -21.44 -6.22
CA LYS A 201 0.72 -20.40 -5.32
C LYS A 201 1.82 -19.39 -5.00
N VAL A 202 3.05 -19.84 -4.77
CA VAL A 202 4.22 -18.97 -4.56
C VAL A 202 4.48 -18.11 -5.81
N LEU A 203 4.48 -18.73 -7.00
CA LEU A 203 4.66 -18.03 -8.28
C LEU A 203 3.54 -17.04 -8.58
N PHE A 204 2.30 -17.39 -8.22
CA PHE A 204 1.16 -16.48 -8.33
C PHE A 204 1.30 -15.30 -7.36
N PHE A 205 1.63 -15.59 -6.09
CA PHE A 205 1.84 -14.58 -5.07
C PHE A 205 2.93 -13.57 -5.45
N LYS A 206 4.09 -14.05 -5.93
CA LYS A 206 5.18 -13.19 -6.41
C LYS A 206 4.70 -12.22 -7.49
N ARG A 207 3.99 -12.73 -8.50
CA ARG A 207 3.41 -11.93 -9.59
C ARG A 207 2.44 -10.88 -9.05
N MET A 208 1.58 -11.24 -8.11
CA MET A 208 0.62 -10.31 -7.51
C MET A 208 1.32 -9.24 -6.66
N ALA A 209 2.34 -9.61 -5.89
CA ALA A 209 3.15 -8.70 -5.09
C ALA A 209 4.01 -7.74 -5.93
N GLY A 210 4.13 -7.98 -7.24
CA GLY A 210 4.95 -7.19 -8.15
C GLY A 210 6.42 -7.62 -8.18
N SER A 211 6.75 -8.79 -7.64
CA SER A 211 8.05 -9.44 -7.74
C SER A 211 8.06 -10.34 -8.98
N SER A 212 8.73 -9.87 -10.04
CA SER A 212 8.87 -10.58 -11.33
C SER A 212 10.32 -10.87 -11.65
#